data_AF-A0A2S9GNT8-F1
#
_entry.id   AF-A0A2S9GNT8-F1
#
_cell.length_a   1.000
_cell.length_b   1.000
_cell.length_c   1.000
_cell.angle_alpha   90.00
_cell.angle_beta   90.00
_cell.angle_gamma   90.00
#
_symmetry.space_group_name_H-M   'P 1'
#
loop_
_entity.id
_entity.type
_entity.pdbx_description
1 polymer ?
#
loop_
_entity_poly.entity_id
_entity_poly.type
_entity_poly.pdbx_seq_one_letter_code
_entity_poly.pdbx_strand_id
1 'polypeptide(L)' 'RKVEVLRSRGFLIALDDVGAHRDSLALLDIVAPDIVKLDLGLVQHQPDRIQARTIAAVMAHHERTGALILAEGIETD' A
#
# COMPACT_ATOMS: atom_id res chain seq x y z
N ARG A 1 -13.53 -12.28 6.04
CA ARG A 1 -14.52 -13.02 5.21
C ARG A 1 -14.48 -12.68 3.71
N LYS A 2 -14.80 -11.46 3.25
CA LYS A 2 -14.83 -11.17 1.79
C LYS A 2 -13.46 -11.34 1.13
N VAL A 3 -12.41 -10.77 1.73
CA VAL A 3 -11.02 -10.89 1.28
C VAL A 3 -10.58 -12.36 1.19
N GLU A 4 -10.82 -13.14 2.24
CA GLU A 4 -10.49 -14.59 2.27
C GLU A 4 -11.22 -15.38 1.18
N VAL A 5 -12.50 -15.08 0.91
CA VAL A 5 -13.27 -15.74 -0.16
C VAL A 5 -12.72 -15.41 -1.54
N LEU A 6 -12.25 -14.18 -1.75
CA LEU A 6 -11.61 -13.80 -3.02
C LEU A 6 -10.25 -14.49 -3.18
N ARG A 7 -9.44 -14.53 -2.11
CA ARG A 7 -8.19 -15.31 -2.09
C ARG A 7 -8.41 -16.78 -2.37
N SER A 8 -9.42 -17.41 -1.75
CA SER A 8 -9.72 -18.83 -1.96
C SER A 8 -10.18 -19.14 -3.39
N ARG A 9 -10.52 -18.12 -4.18
CA ARG A 9 -10.84 -18.22 -5.61
C ARG A 9 -9.66 -17.88 -6.53
N GLY A 10 -8.47 -17.65 -5.97
CA GLY A 10 -7.25 -17.37 -6.72
C GLY A 10 -7.05 -15.90 -7.10
N PHE A 11 -7.82 -14.96 -6.54
CA PHE A 11 -7.59 -13.53 -6.77
C PHE A 11 -6.48 -13.00 -5.87
N LEU A 12 -5.64 -12.14 -6.44
CA LEU A 12 -4.76 -11.25 -5.69
C LEU A 12 -5.57 -10.10 -5.09
N ILE A 13 -5.12 -9.60 -3.95
CA ILE A 13 -5.74 -8.51 -3.21
C ILE A 13 -4.81 -7.30 -3.24
N ALA A 14 -5.27 -6.21 -3.84
CA ALA A 14 -4.62 -4.91 -3.72
C ALA A 14 -5.27 -4.08 -2.62
N LEU A 15 -4.47 -3.35 -1.85
CA LEU A 15 -4.94 -2.26 -0.99
C LEU A 15 -4.66 -0.93 -1.69
N ASP A 16 -5.70 -0.14 -1.88
CA ASP A 16 -5.66 1.12 -2.64
C ASP A 16 -5.48 2.36 -1.76
N ASP A 17 -5.03 3.47 -2.37
CA ASP A 17 -4.85 4.80 -1.77
C ASP A 17 -4.05 4.78 -0.44
N VAL A 18 -3.05 3.90 -0.34
CA VAL A 18 -2.26 3.79 0.89
C VAL A 18 -1.44 5.06 1.06
N GLY A 19 -1.72 5.78 2.14
CA GLY A 19 -1.08 7.05 2.47
C GLY A 19 -1.92 8.29 2.26
N ALA A 20 -3.05 8.20 1.55
CA ALA A 20 -4.04 9.29 1.47
C ALA A 20 -4.63 9.60 2.86
N HIS A 21 -4.76 8.57 3.70
CA HIS A 21 -5.21 8.68 5.08
C HIS A 21 -4.27 7.91 6.01
N ARG A 22 -3.97 8.48 7.19
CA ARG A 22 -3.05 7.87 8.16
C ARG A 22 -3.48 6.45 8.58
N ASP A 23 -4.79 6.23 8.64
CA ASP A 23 -5.38 4.96 9.10
C ASP A 23 -5.23 3.83 8.08
N SER A 24 -4.88 4.13 6.82
CA SER A 24 -4.68 3.10 5.79
C SER A 24 -3.56 2.13 6.15
N LEU A 25 -2.56 2.59 6.92
CA LEU A 25 -1.45 1.75 7.38
C LEU A 25 -1.90 0.65 8.35
N ALA A 26 -2.93 0.91 9.16
CA ALA A 26 -3.46 -0.09 10.07
C ALA A 26 -4.08 -1.29 9.33
N LEU A 27 -4.48 -1.10 8.07
CA LEU A 27 -5.06 -2.15 7.24
C LEU A 27 -4.01 -3.09 6.66
N LEU A 28 -2.73 -2.71 6.61
CA LEU A 28 -1.67 -3.53 6.00
C LEU A 28 -1.59 -4.91 6.64
N ASP A 29 -1.56 -4.98 7.98
CA ASP A 29 -1.43 -6.27 8.67
C ASP A 29 -2.79 -6.99 8.86
N ILE A 30 -3.92 -6.27 8.73
CA ILE A 30 -5.27 -6.86 8.81
C ILE A 30 -5.65 -7.51 7.47
N VAL A 31 -5.40 -6.82 6.37
CA VAL A 31 -5.73 -7.28 5.01
C VAL A 31 -4.61 -8.18 4.47
N ALA A 32 -3.36 -7.92 4.85
CA ALA A 32 -2.15 -8.58 4.36
C ALA A 32 -2.12 -8.62 2.82
N PRO A 33 -2.24 -7.46 2.13
CA PRO A 33 -2.47 -7.41 0.69
C PRO A 33 -1.28 -7.99 -0.09
N ASP A 34 -1.57 -8.51 -1.28
CA ASP A 34 -0.56 -8.98 -2.23
C ASP A 34 0.09 -7.79 -2.97
N ILE A 35 -0.64 -6.68 -3.11
CA ILE A 35 -0.21 -5.44 -3.76
C ILE A 35 -0.59 -4.25 -2.86
N VAL A 36 0.35 -3.35 -2.62
CA VAL A 36 0.13 -2.06 -1.97
C VAL A 36 0.22 -0.97 -3.03
N LYS A 37 -0.89 -0.28 -3.29
CA LYS A 37 -0.90 0.88 -4.18
C LYS A 37 -0.66 2.14 -3.34
N LEU A 38 0.44 2.84 -3.63
CA LEU A 38 0.78 4.10 -2.99
C LEU A 38 -0.01 5.23 -3.64
N ASP A 39 -0.69 6.03 -2.82
CA ASP A 39 -1.45 7.19 -3.27
C ASP A 39 -0.57 8.20 -4.02
N LEU A 40 -1.16 8.86 -5.01
CA LEU A 40 -0.52 9.89 -5.84
C LEU A 40 0.22 10.97 -5.04
N GLY A 41 -0.37 11.43 -3.94
CA GLY A 41 0.19 12.47 -3.10
C GLY A 41 1.51 12.07 -2.44
N LEU A 42 1.75 10.76 -2.23
CA LEU A 42 3.04 10.24 -1.77
C LEU A 42 4.10 10.17 -2.86
N VAL A 43 3.68 10.06 -4.12
CA VAL A 43 4.56 9.80 -5.27
C VAL A 43 4.99 11.10 -5.95
N GLN A 44 4.07 12.06 -6.12
CA GLN A 44 4.32 13.28 -6.90
C GLN A 44 5.00 14.43 -6.14
N HIS A 45 5.11 14.34 -4.81
CA HIS A 45 5.63 15.43 -3.98
C HIS A 45 6.83 14.98 -3.15
N GLN A 46 7.70 15.93 -2.77
CA GLN A 46 8.71 15.63 -1.76
C GLN A 46 8.00 15.25 -0.45
N PRO A 47 8.28 14.05 0.10
CA PRO A 47 7.55 13.57 1.24
C PRO A 47 7.84 14.43 2.48
N ASP A 48 6.77 14.90 3.12
CA ASP A 48 6.87 15.47 4.45
C ASP A 48 7.20 14.38 5.50
N ARG A 49 7.36 14.78 6.77
CA ARG A 49 7.69 13.83 7.85
C ARG A 49 6.65 12.73 8.05
N ILE A 50 5.38 12.99 7.76
CA ILE A 50 4.29 12.02 7.90
C ILE A 50 4.33 11.06 6.71
N GLN A 51 4.45 11.58 5.50
CA GLN A 51 4.55 10.80 4.26
C GLN A 51 5.79 9.89 4.29
N ALA A 52 6.93 10.38 4.75
CA ALA A 52 8.15 9.57 4.93
C ALA A 52 7.94 8.39 5.91
N ARG A 53 7.17 8.59 6.99
CA ARG A 53 6.82 7.50 7.92
C ARG A 53 5.88 6.49 7.28
N THR A 54 4.93 6.95 6.47
CA THR A 54 4.03 6.08 5.70
C THR A 54 4.82 5.20 4.74
N ILE A 55 5.74 5.80 3.96
CA ILE A 55 6.61 5.06 3.04
C ILE A 55 7.45 4.03 3.81
N ALA A 56 8.07 4.43 4.94
CA ALA A 56 8.84 3.51 5.77
C ALA A 56 8.00 2.33 6.29
N ALA A 57 6.75 2.56 6.69
CA ALA A 57 5.85 1.50 7.14
C ALA A 57 5.47 0.55 6.00
N VAL A 58 5.21 1.07 4.80
CA VAL A 58 4.93 0.26 3.60
C VAL A 58 6.15 -0.57 3.20
N MET A 59 7.35 0.03 3.18
CA MET A 59 8.61 -0.68 2.91
C MET A 59 8.84 -1.80 3.92
N ALA A 60 8.66 -1.53 5.22
CA ALA A 60 8.80 -2.54 6.24
C ALA A 60 7.77 -3.68 6.09
N HIS A 61 6.53 -3.36 5.68
CA HIS A 61 5.53 -4.39 5.40
C HIS A 61 5.94 -5.24 4.19
N HIS A 62 6.40 -4.63 3.09
CA HIS A 62 6.94 -5.33 1.92
C HIS A 62 8.08 -6.29 2.31
N GLU A 63 9.04 -5.84 3.11
CA GLU A 63 10.15 -6.69 3.58
C GLU A 63 9.67 -7.92 4.37
N ARG A 64 8.58 -7.79 5.14
CA ARG A 64 8.03 -8.89 5.94
C ARG A 64 7.17 -9.87 5.13
N THR A 65 6.43 -9.39 4.13
CA THR A 65 5.37 -10.17 3.48
C THR A 65 5.65 -10.49 2.02
N GLY A 66 6.55 -9.74 1.37
CA GLY A 66 6.78 -9.79 -0.07
C GLY A 66 5.70 -9.09 -0.89
N ALA A 67 4.79 -8.33 -0.26
CA ALA A 67 3.73 -7.60 -0.97
C ALA A 67 4.33 -6.65 -2.02
N LEU A 68 3.83 -6.68 -3.26
CA LEU A 68 4.32 -5.81 -4.33
C LEU A 68 3.95 -4.35 -4.03
N ILE A 69 4.91 -3.43 -4.13
CA ILE A 69 4.61 -2.00 -4.07
C ILE A 69 4.35 -1.49 -5.48
N LEU A 70 3.20 -0.85 -5.68
CA LEU A 70 2.83 -0.18 -6.92
C LEU A 70 2.73 1.33 -6.64
N ALA A 71 3.58 2.11 -7.28
CA ALA A 71 3.46 3.56 -7.29
C ALA A 71 2.51 3.99 -8.43
N GLU A 72 1.55 4.86 -8.14
CA GLU A 72 0.61 5.36 -9.13
C GLU A 72 0.85 6.84 -9.47
N GLY A 73 0.29 7.26 -10.63
CA GLY A 73 0.41 8.58 -11.24
C GLY A 73 1.84 9.12 -11.35
N ILE A 74 2.70 8.25 -11.89
CA ILE A 74 3.95 8.65 -12.55
C ILE A 74 3.57 9.39 -13.84
N GLU A 75 3.64 10.70 -13.81
CA GLU A 75 3.25 11.59 -14.92
C GLU A 75 4.44 12.34 -15.52
N THR A 76 5.64 12.10 -15.00
CA THR A 76 6.89 12.74 -15.40
C THR A 76 8.00 11.70 -15.57
N ASP A 77 8.92 11.96 -16.49
CA ASP A 77 10.11 11.13 -16.76
C ASP A 77 11.25 11.34 -15.75
#